data_AF-A0A2T9Z016-F1
#
_entry.id   AF-A0A2T9Z016-F1
#
_cell.length_a   1.000
_cell.length_b   1.000
_cell.length_c   1.000
_cell.angle_alpha   90.00
_cell.angle_beta   90.00
_cell.angle_gamma   90.00
#
_symmetry.space_group_name_H-M   'P 1'
#
loop_
_entity.id
_entity.type
_entity.pdbx_description
1 polymer ?
#
loop_
_entity_poly.entity_id
_entity_poly.type
_entity_poly.pdbx_seq_one_letter_code
_entity_poly.pdbx_strand_id
1 'polypeptide(L)'
;MLKYIVLFCFIIISTLVVSQESYDCVRKYGRRSFKSPYDSCNTCKCGRMNKIFCTKKVCPRPQIDSRIVYLKCIRRYGSGLFRSPYDSCNKCKCGIRENLTMNHAKTYITDLKM
;
A
#
# COMPACT_ATOMS: atom_id res chain seq x y z
N MET A 1 47.46 7.96 35.46
CA MET A 1 47.26 8.58 34.12
C MET A 1 46.53 7.66 33.16
N LEU A 2 46.99 6.43 32.92
CA LEU A 2 46.36 5.48 31.98
C LEU A 2 44.87 5.13 32.29
N LYS A 3 44.50 4.97 33.57
CA LYS A 3 43.10 4.72 33.99
C LYS A 3 42.13 5.84 33.58
N TYR A 4 42.57 7.09 33.63
CA TYR A 4 41.75 8.25 33.28
C TYR A 4 41.56 8.38 31.76
N ILE A 5 42.58 8.01 30.98
CA ILE A 5 42.51 7.96 29.51
C ILE A 5 41.50 6.90 29.07
N VAL A 6 41.57 5.69 29.65
CA VAL A 6 40.64 4.61 29.35
C VAL A 6 39.20 5.00 29.70
N LEU A 7 38.98 5.63 30.86
CA LEU A 7 37.66 6.11 31.28
C LEU A 7 37.10 7.18 30.33
N PHE A 8 37.94 8.11 29.87
CA PHE A 8 37.56 9.15 28.92
C PHE A 8 37.17 8.56 27.55
N CYS A 9 37.91 7.56 27.07
CA CYS A 9 37.57 6.82 25.85
C CYS A 9 36.21 6.12 25.95
N PHE A 10 35.89 5.48 27.08
CA PHE A 10 34.58 4.85 27.28
C PHE A 10 33.43 5.88 27.26
N ILE A 11 33.62 7.07 27.83
CA ILE A 11 32.62 8.14 27.81
C ILE A 11 32.40 8.68 26.38
N ILE A 12 33.47 8.83 25.59
CA ILE A 12 33.38 9.25 24.19
C ILE A 12 32.68 8.19 23.33
N ILE A 13 33.02 6.91 23.50
CA ILE A 13 32.35 5.81 22.77
C ILE A 13 30.86 5.77 23.12
N SER A 14 30.52 5.92 24.41
CA SER A 14 29.13 5.92 24.87
C SER A 14 28.31 7.09 24.31
N THR A 15 28.91 8.27 24.14
CA THR A 15 28.23 9.46 23.59
C THR A 15 28.15 9.46 22.06
N LEU A 16 29.11 8.86 21.36
CA LEU A 16 29.03 8.66 19.90
C LEU A 16 27.94 7.66 19.49
N VAL A 17 27.65 6.67 20.34
CA VAL A 17 26.58 5.67 20.13
C VAL A 17 25.17 6.27 20.26
N VAL A 18 25.01 7.49 20.80
CA VAL A 18 23.70 8.14 21.04
C VAL A 18 22.99 8.66 19.77
N SER A 19 23.62 8.64 18.58
CA SER A 19 23.04 9.28 17.38
C SER A 19 22.36 8.35 16.36
N GLN A 20 22.41 7.03 16.55
CA GLN A 20 22.02 6.08 15.49
C GLN A 20 20.57 5.61 15.63
N GLU A 21 19.64 6.52 15.37
CA GLU A 21 18.22 6.18 15.37
C GLU A 21 17.45 6.64 14.11
N SER A 22 18.15 7.00 13.03
CA SER A 22 17.46 7.34 11.77
C SER A 22 18.27 7.06 10.50
N TYR A 23 19.47 6.47 10.61
CA TYR A 23 20.40 6.41 9.48
C TYR A 23 19.84 5.62 8.30
N ASP A 24 19.22 4.45 8.54
CA ASP A 24 18.72 3.62 7.45
C ASP A 24 17.51 4.25 6.76
N CYS A 25 16.62 4.87 7.54
CA CYS A 25 15.47 5.57 6.98
C CYS A 25 15.92 6.77 6.13
N VAL A 26 16.79 7.62 6.68
CA VAL A 26 17.31 8.81 6.01
C VAL A 26 18.11 8.43 4.76
N ARG A 27 18.89 7.36 4.81
CA ARG A 27 19.62 6.83 3.65
C ARG A 27 18.66 6.41 2.53
N LYS A 28 17.53 5.78 2.87
CA LYS A 28 16.57 5.26 1.89
C LYS A 28 15.63 6.33 1.32
N TYR A 29 15.14 7.23 2.16
CA TYR A 29 14.05 8.15 1.79
C TYR A 29 14.42 9.64 1.88
N GLY A 30 15.60 9.96 2.40
CA GLY A 30 16.06 11.33 2.63
C GLY A 30 15.63 11.92 3.97
N ARG A 31 16.19 13.10 4.29
CA ARG A 31 15.93 13.83 5.56
C ARG A 31 14.61 14.62 5.53
N ARG A 32 14.10 14.93 4.33
CA ARG A 32 12.86 15.69 4.14
C ARG A 32 11.66 14.76 4.13
N SER A 33 10.46 15.34 4.14
CA SER A 33 9.23 14.58 3.92
C SER A 33 9.23 13.96 2.51
N PHE A 34 8.72 12.73 2.40
CA PHE A 34 8.66 11.95 1.17
C PHE A 34 7.28 11.31 1.00
N LYS A 35 6.98 10.76 -0.19
CA LYS A 35 5.71 10.10 -0.46
C LYS A 35 5.61 8.77 0.29
N SER A 36 4.45 8.47 0.88
CA SER A 36 4.20 7.19 1.55
C SER A 36 4.51 6.01 0.63
N PRO A 37 5.31 5.02 1.08
CA PRO A 37 5.51 3.79 0.31
C PRO A 37 4.31 2.83 0.42
N TYR A 38 3.34 3.13 1.30
CA TYR A 38 2.20 2.27 1.60
C TYR A 38 0.91 2.72 0.90
N ASP A 39 0.85 3.95 0.41
CA ASP A 39 -0.36 4.53 -0.16
C ASP A 39 -0.06 5.68 -1.14
N SER A 40 -1.10 6.20 -1.79
CA SER A 40 -0.96 7.17 -2.87
C SER A 40 -0.94 8.63 -2.43
N CYS A 41 -1.34 8.95 -1.20
CA CYS A 41 -1.73 10.31 -0.82
C CYS A 41 -1.09 10.85 0.46
N ASN A 42 -0.57 9.97 1.33
CA ASN A 42 0.10 10.37 2.54
C ASN A 42 1.55 10.74 2.27
N THR A 43 2.06 11.63 3.11
CA THR A 43 3.48 11.96 3.17
C THR A 43 4.05 11.47 4.48
N CYS A 44 5.32 11.06 4.43
CA CYS A 44 6.03 10.50 5.56
C CYS A 44 7.33 11.23 5.82
N LYS A 45 7.86 11.09 7.03
CA LYS A 45 9.21 11.54 7.40
C LYS A 45 9.88 10.50 8.27
N CYS A 46 11.21 10.46 8.20
CA CYS A 46 12.00 9.65 9.12
C CYS A 46 11.92 10.25 10.52
N GLY A 47 11.61 9.39 11.50
CA GLY A 47 11.71 9.74 12.91
C GLY A 47 12.83 8.95 13.60
N ARG A 48 12.72 8.87 14.92
CA ARG A 48 13.65 8.11 15.78
C ARG A 48 13.46 6.59 15.60
N MET A 49 14.41 5.80 16.08
CA MET A 49 14.48 4.34 15.95
C MET A 49 14.27 3.77 14.54
N ASN A 50 14.72 4.44 13.47
CA ASN A 50 14.48 4.07 12.06
C ASN A 50 12.99 3.96 11.69
N LYS A 51 12.08 4.57 12.47
CA LYS A 51 10.65 4.55 12.21
C LYS A 51 10.26 5.62 11.19
N ILE A 52 9.22 5.31 10.41
CA ILE A 52 8.60 6.23 9.47
C ILE A 52 7.30 6.75 10.09
N PHE A 53 7.12 8.07 10.09
CA PHE A 53 5.89 8.72 10.54
C PHE A 53 5.17 9.35 9.36
N CYS A 54 3.95 8.89 9.08
CA CYS A 54 3.14 9.36 7.96
C CYS A 54 1.92 10.15 8.41
N THR A 55 1.41 11.01 7.54
CA THR A 55 0.05 11.55 7.68
C THR A 55 -0.97 10.42 7.61
N LYS A 56 -2.18 10.64 8.15
CA LYS A 56 -3.29 9.67 8.15
C LYS A 56 -4.49 10.21 7.37
N LYS A 57 -4.27 10.60 6.11
CA LYS A 57 -5.34 11.01 5.21
C LYS A 57 -6.06 9.77 4.70
N VAL A 58 -7.39 9.89 4.55
CA VAL A 58 -8.17 8.90 3.81
C VAL A 58 -7.81 9.06 2.34
N CYS A 59 -7.06 8.11 1.80
CA CYS A 59 -6.67 8.18 0.40
C CYS A 59 -7.87 7.85 -0.50
N PRO A 60 -8.05 8.58 -1.62
CA PRO A 60 -9.05 8.22 -2.60
C PRO A 60 -8.77 6.80 -3.06
N ARG A 61 -9.83 6.00 -3.19
CA ARG A 61 -9.70 4.70 -3.85
C ARG A 61 -9.12 4.96 -5.24
N PRO A 62 -8.17 4.14 -5.71
CA PRO A 62 -7.68 4.27 -7.07
C PRO A 62 -8.91 4.32 -7.98
N GLN A 63 -9.03 5.39 -8.78
CA GLN A 63 -10.04 5.49 -9.82
C GLN A 63 -9.63 4.50 -10.90
N ILE A 64 -9.90 3.22 -10.65
CA ILE A 64 -9.71 2.19 -11.64
C ILE A 64 -10.85 2.43 -12.62
N ASP A 65 -10.48 2.85 -13.82
CA ASP A 65 -11.43 2.99 -14.92
C ASP A 65 -12.28 1.71 -15.01
N SER A 66 -13.58 1.86 -14.75
CA SER A 66 -14.56 0.77 -14.78
C SER A 66 -14.52 0.04 -16.13
N ARG A 67 -14.12 0.73 -17.20
CA ARG A 67 -13.89 0.14 -18.53
C ARG A 67 -12.72 -0.82 -18.53
N ILE A 68 -11.61 -0.49 -17.86
CA ILE A 68 -10.46 -1.40 -17.73
C ILE A 68 -10.86 -2.67 -16.98
N VAL A 69 -11.64 -2.54 -15.89
CA VAL A 69 -12.13 -3.71 -15.13
C VAL A 69 -13.07 -4.57 -15.99
N TYR A 70 -13.99 -3.93 -16.72
CA TYR A 70 -14.87 -4.61 -17.66
C TYR A 70 -14.07 -5.37 -18.73
N LEU A 71 -13.08 -4.73 -19.37
CA LEU A 71 -12.26 -5.36 -20.40
C LEU A 71 -11.44 -6.54 -19.86
N LYS A 72 -10.94 -6.47 -18.62
CA LYS A 72 -10.29 -7.61 -17.96
C LYS A 72 -11.25 -8.79 -17.80
N CYS A 73 -12.47 -8.53 -17.33
CA CYS A 73 -13.51 -9.55 -17.21
C CYS A 73 -13.83 -10.19 -18.57
N ILE A 74 -14.05 -9.37 -19.62
CA ILE A 74 -14.34 -9.86 -20.97
C ILE A 74 -13.21 -10.73 -21.51
N ARG A 75 -11.95 -10.33 -21.30
CA ARG A 75 -10.78 -11.11 -21.73
C ARG A 75 -10.71 -12.47 -21.04
N ARG A 76 -11.21 -12.57 -19.80
CA ARG A 76 -11.15 -13.78 -18.98
C ARG A 76 -12.33 -14.72 -19.19
N TYR A 77 -13.54 -14.17 -19.28
CA TYR A 77 -14.79 -14.95 -19.24
C TYR A 77 -15.64 -14.81 -20.51
N GLY A 78 -15.27 -13.91 -21.43
CA GLY A 78 -16.04 -13.58 -22.63
C GLY A 78 -17.12 -12.53 -22.39
N SER A 79 -17.74 -12.07 -23.49
CA SER A 79 -18.78 -11.03 -23.48
C SER A 79 -20.21 -11.54 -23.26
N GLY A 80 -20.40 -12.85 -23.33
CA GLY A 80 -21.68 -13.53 -23.13
C GLY A 80 -21.99 -13.84 -21.66
N LEU A 81 -23.05 -14.63 -21.46
CA LEU A 81 -23.31 -15.27 -20.17
C LEU A 81 -22.33 -16.44 -19.98
N PHE A 82 -21.80 -16.59 -18.77
CA PHE A 82 -20.90 -17.68 -18.39
C PHE A 82 -21.30 -18.28 -17.04
N ARG A 83 -20.81 -19.48 -16.71
CA ARG A 83 -21.10 -20.10 -15.40
C ARG A 83 -20.38 -19.33 -14.29
N SER A 84 -21.05 -19.16 -13.15
CA SER A 84 -20.43 -18.53 -11.97
C SER A 84 -19.13 -19.26 -11.61
N PRO A 85 -18.03 -18.53 -11.34
CA PRO A 85 -16.82 -19.12 -10.80
C PRO A 85 -16.90 -19.34 -9.28
N TYR A 86 -17.98 -18.89 -8.63
CA TYR A 86 -18.16 -18.91 -7.17
C TYR A 86 -19.19 -19.95 -6.70
N ASP A 87 -20.03 -20.44 -7.61
CA ASP A 87 -21.09 -21.40 -7.32
C ASP A 87 -21.44 -22.21 -8.58
N SER A 88 -22.24 -23.27 -8.41
CA SER A 88 -22.64 -24.16 -9.50
C SER A 88 -24.00 -23.84 -10.12
N CYS A 89 -24.77 -22.90 -9.56
CA CYS A 89 -26.18 -22.68 -9.92
C CYS A 89 -26.42 -21.39 -10.73
N ASN A 90 -25.54 -20.40 -10.62
CA ASN A 90 -25.71 -19.09 -11.22
C ASN A 90 -24.96 -18.94 -12.54
N LYS A 91 -25.48 -18.05 -13.39
CA LYS A 91 -24.80 -17.53 -14.58
C LYS A 91 -24.45 -16.06 -14.38
N CYS A 92 -23.28 -15.67 -14.87
CA CYS A 92 -22.72 -14.33 -14.74
C CYS A 92 -22.55 -13.66 -16.11
N LYS A 93 -22.47 -12.33 -16.10
CA LYS A 93 -22.02 -11.51 -17.23
C LYS A 93 -21.11 -10.39 -16.73
N CYS A 94 -20.14 -9.99 -17.52
CA CYS A 94 -19.31 -8.83 -17.22
C CYS A 94 -20.14 -7.53 -17.27
N GLY A 95 -19.94 -6.64 -16.29
CA GLY A 95 -20.63 -5.35 -16.22
C GLY A 95 -19.69 -4.22 -15.78
N ILE A 96 -20.06 -2.99 -16.14
CA ILE A 96 -19.49 -1.78 -15.52
C ILE A 96 -20.30 -1.43 -14.27
N ARG A 97 -19.64 -0.93 -13.22
CA ARG A 97 -20.28 -0.64 -11.92
C ARG A 97 -21.52 0.26 -12.02
N GLU A 98 -21.55 1.18 -12.97
CA GLU A 98 -22.67 2.11 -13.20
C GLU A 98 -23.93 1.44 -13.78
N ASN A 99 -23.79 0.29 -14.44
CA ASN A 99 -24.89 -0.44 -15.10
C ASN A 99 -25.41 -1.64 -14.28
N LEU A 100 -24.97 -1.80 -13.03
CA LEU A 100 -25.36 -2.92 -12.17
C LEU A 100 -26.70 -2.63 -11.49
N THR A 101 -27.80 -2.65 -12.25
CA THR A 101 -29.15 -2.75 -11.66
C THR A 101 -29.43 -4.23 -11.35
N MET A 102 -29.63 -4.56 -10.08
CA MET A 102 -29.84 -5.94 -9.65
C MET A 102 -31.17 -6.49 -10.19
N ASN A 103 -31.10 -7.45 -11.10
CA ASN A 103 -32.22 -8.32 -11.41
C ASN A 103 -31.90 -9.70 -10.84
N HIS A 104 -32.81 -10.26 -10.02
CA HIS A 104 -32.66 -11.47 -9.20
C HIS A 104 -32.31 -12.78 -9.94
N ALA A 105 -31.96 -12.73 -11.22
CA ALA A 105 -31.52 -13.89 -12.01
C ALA A 105 -30.10 -13.74 -12.60
N LYS A 106 -29.38 -12.63 -12.35
CA LYS A 106 -28.06 -12.36 -12.95
C LYS A 106 -27.10 -11.70 -11.96
N THR A 107 -25.98 -12.36 -11.68
CA THR A 107 -24.87 -11.80 -10.88
C THR A 107 -23.82 -11.20 -11.81
N TYR A 108 -23.46 -9.94 -11.59
CA TYR A 108 -22.42 -9.27 -12.38
C TYR A 108 -21.06 -9.37 -11.68
N ILE A 109 -20.04 -9.73 -12.45
CA ILE A 109 -18.66 -9.81 -11.93
C ILE A 109 -17.88 -8.59 -12.40
N THR A 110 -17.35 -7.86 -11.43
CA THR A 110 -16.24 -6.94 -11.65
C THR A 110 -14.99 -7.64 -11.15
N ASP A 111 -13.95 -7.78 -11.98
CA ASP A 111 -12.70 -8.51 -11.68
C ASP A 111 -11.81 -7.84 -10.62
N LEU A 112 -12.41 -7.15 -9.65
CA LEU A 112 -11.76 -6.55 -8.50
C LEU A 112 -11.52 -7.63 -7.44
N LYS A 113 -10.51 -8.47 -7.65
CA LYS A 113 -9.74 -8.96 -6.50
C LYS A 113 -8.97 -7.76 -5.95
N MET A 114 -9.50 -7.13 -4.90
CA MET A 114 -8.70 -6.32 -3.97
C MET A 114 -8.16 -7.23 -2.88
#